data_AF-A0A3N5GY49-F1
#
_entry.id   AF-A0A3N5GY49-F1
#
_cell.length_a   1.000
_cell.length_b   1.000
_cell.length_c   1.000
_cell.angle_alpha   90.00
_cell.angle_beta   90.00
_cell.angle_gamma   90.00
#
_symmetry.space_group_name_H-M   'P 1'
#
loop_
_entity.id
_entity.type
_entity.pdbx_description
1 polymer ?
#
loop_
_entity_poly.entity_id
_entity_poly.type
_entity_poly.pdbx_seq_one_letter_code
_entity_poly.pdbx_strand_id
1 'polypeptide(L)'
;MALGLLGVVLAVAMWRTSTVGPARELRRDLAARASARFARPAQVEPPEPGTFGERAVAPWDALAALEASSADVELCRAVREGEQAFEELSPSCRRELEAAAGPLAALLAATHAAEAGPPAGLGTLDSPTPAGRPRGWSTLPYAGKLGALRMRQLLSRGETTQAVQVCVDLQALARDASWGAALAGRLPALVVEEVAFRPCAAALDAAPTSVKRSAAGALARVEQGTPALAAVMGEYALGARTQAFAPYLGQLEGLPPQVATWARENAPAGRTDWRFTLALGDAWHRIDARLDEAVEAAALPMPERAARLDVIAAGDRPWVNRRAAFAFPQLGRAARSDARARAQLHLLRAAVAADLARAEGGRWPSAAELGAALGGGEATLIEPHGDVATLVDPTVPRGELALSVRADGPAVRSEGPPPAGR
;
A
#
# COMPACT_ATOMS: atom_id res chain seq x y z
N MET A 1 -46.60 -6.44 32.45
CA MET A 1 -46.07 -6.09 31.11
C MET A 1 -45.45 -4.70 31.03
N ALA A 2 -46.12 -3.61 31.46
CA ALA A 2 -45.58 -2.25 31.37
C ALA A 2 -44.26 -2.00 32.15
N LEU A 3 -44.12 -2.58 33.34
CA LEU A 3 -42.87 -2.51 34.14
C LEU A 3 -41.67 -3.20 33.46
N GLY A 4 -41.91 -4.28 32.70
CA GLY A 4 -40.85 -4.98 31.96
C GLY A 4 -40.35 -4.18 30.76
N LEU A 5 -41.27 -3.55 30.02
CA LEU A 5 -40.94 -2.63 28.91
C LEU A 5 -40.13 -1.42 29.39
N LEU A 6 -40.50 -0.84 30.54
CA LEU A 6 -39.77 0.30 31.11
C LEU A 6 -38.33 -0.08 31.52
N GLY A 7 -38.15 -1.27 32.11
CA GLY A 7 -36.83 -1.78 32.49
C GLY A 7 -35.91 -2.03 31.30
N VAL A 8 -36.44 -2.59 30.21
CA VAL A 8 -35.67 -2.80 28.96
C VAL A 8 -35.27 -1.47 28.32
N VAL A 9 -36.17 -0.49 28.27
CA VAL A 9 -35.87 0.83 27.71
C VAL A 9 -34.81 1.56 28.54
N LEU A 10 -34.90 1.51 29.88
CA LEU A 10 -33.88 2.07 30.78
C LEU A 10 -32.52 1.36 30.64
N ALA A 11 -32.51 0.04 30.53
CA ALA A 11 -31.28 -0.73 30.33
C ALA A 11 -30.62 -0.41 28.98
N VAL A 12 -31.41 -0.30 27.89
CA VAL A 12 -30.91 0.08 26.56
C VAL A 12 -30.40 1.52 26.57
N ALA A 13 -31.11 2.45 27.24
CA ALA A 13 -30.66 3.83 27.38
C ALA A 13 -29.36 3.91 28.19
N MET A 14 -29.26 3.22 29.34
CA MET A 14 -28.02 3.14 30.12
C MET A 14 -26.86 2.50 29.36
N TRP A 15 -27.12 1.44 28.59
CA TRP A 15 -26.10 0.78 27.78
C TRP A 15 -25.61 1.69 26.65
N ARG A 16 -26.51 2.31 25.88
CA ARG A 16 -26.17 3.25 24.80
C ARG A 16 -25.45 4.50 25.27
N THR A 17 -25.45 4.78 26.57
CA THR A 17 -24.89 6.00 27.15
C THR A 17 -23.64 5.74 27.95
N SER A 18 -23.36 4.47 28.27
CA SER A 18 -22.12 4.03 28.88
C SER A 18 -21.00 3.99 27.86
N THR A 19 -19.92 4.70 28.15
CA THR A 19 -18.65 4.67 27.39
C THR A 19 -17.56 3.87 28.10
N VAL A 20 -17.84 3.30 29.28
CA VAL A 20 -16.82 2.64 30.12
C VAL A 20 -16.21 1.42 29.44
N GLY A 21 -17.03 0.58 28.82
CA GLY A 21 -16.57 -0.60 28.08
C GLY A 21 -15.73 -0.20 26.87
N PRO A 22 -16.29 0.57 25.92
CA PRO A 22 -15.56 1.02 24.74
C PRO A 22 -14.29 1.84 25.04
N ALA A 23 -14.28 2.64 26.10
CA ALA A 23 -13.09 3.36 26.53
C ALA A 23 -11.97 2.43 27.01
N ARG A 24 -12.33 1.35 27.72
CA ARG A 24 -11.36 0.33 28.17
C ARG A 24 -10.78 -0.43 26.98
N GLU A 25 -11.63 -0.79 26.03
CA GLU A 25 -11.24 -1.44 24.79
C GLU A 25 -10.29 -0.57 23.96
N LEU A 26 -10.65 0.69 23.73
CA LEU A 26 -9.78 1.63 23.01
C LEU A 26 -8.40 1.78 23.69
N ARG A 27 -8.33 1.86 25.02
CA ARG A 27 -7.05 1.91 25.75
C ARG A 27 -6.21 0.64 25.54
N ARG A 28 -6.83 -0.53 25.62
CA ARG A 28 -6.17 -1.82 25.37
C ARG A 28 -5.62 -1.86 23.95
N ASP A 29 -6.43 -1.48 22.97
CA ASP A 29 -6.06 -1.56 21.55
C ASP A 29 -4.96 -0.54 21.20
N LEU A 30 -5.00 0.65 21.81
CA LEU A 30 -3.92 1.65 21.73
C LEU A 30 -2.59 1.13 22.28
N ALA A 31 -2.61 0.47 23.44
CA ALA A 31 -1.42 -0.11 24.05
C ALA A 31 -0.86 -1.29 23.23
N ALA A 32 -1.75 -2.16 22.73
CA ALA A 32 -1.39 -3.25 21.84
C ALA A 32 -0.76 -2.72 20.55
N ARG A 33 -1.35 -1.69 19.94
CA ARG A 33 -0.82 -1.09 18.71
C ARG A 33 0.51 -0.38 18.94
N ALA A 34 0.70 0.33 20.06
CA ALA A 34 1.95 1.03 20.35
C ALA A 34 3.15 0.09 20.57
N SER A 35 2.89 -1.15 20.97
CA SER A 35 3.91 -2.20 21.14
C SER A 35 4.01 -3.16 19.96
N ALA A 36 3.17 -2.98 18.93
CA ALA A 36 3.14 -3.86 17.76
C ALA A 36 4.43 -3.77 16.94
N ARG A 37 4.89 -4.92 16.47
CA ARG A 37 5.98 -5.06 15.49
C ARG A 37 5.40 -5.57 14.17
N PHE A 38 5.96 -5.13 13.05
CA PHE A 38 5.47 -5.47 11.72
C PHE A 38 6.41 -6.44 11.01
N ALA A 39 6.48 -7.66 11.55
CA ALA A 39 7.24 -8.73 10.94
C ALA A 39 6.64 -9.10 9.57
N ARG A 40 7.48 -9.16 8.54
CA ARG A 40 7.08 -9.55 7.18
C ARG A 40 8.22 -10.23 6.43
N PRO A 41 7.94 -11.07 5.41
CA PRO A 41 8.97 -11.60 4.53
C PRO A 41 9.69 -10.46 3.80
N ALA A 42 11.00 -10.33 3.97
CA ALA A 42 11.80 -9.39 3.21
C ALA A 42 12.07 -9.87 1.80
N GLN A 43 12.12 -8.95 0.85
CA GLN A 43 12.40 -9.30 -0.55
C GLN A 43 13.88 -9.64 -0.78
N VAL A 44 14.77 -9.34 0.17
CA VAL A 44 16.18 -9.73 0.17
C VAL A 44 16.48 -10.81 1.19
N GLU A 45 17.52 -11.61 0.95
CA GLU A 45 17.99 -12.66 1.87
C GLU A 45 19.52 -12.58 2.04
N PRO A 46 20.04 -12.47 3.27
CA PRO A 46 19.31 -12.24 4.53
C PRO A 46 18.73 -10.82 4.63
N PRO A 47 17.65 -10.60 5.41
CA PRO A 47 17.15 -9.26 5.70
C PRO A 47 18.14 -8.45 6.55
N GLU A 48 18.12 -7.14 6.39
CA GLU A 48 18.91 -6.22 7.22
C GLU A 48 18.25 -6.01 8.61
N PRO A 49 19.03 -5.90 9.70
CA PRO A 49 18.48 -5.61 11.03
C PRO A 49 17.74 -4.27 11.11
N GLY A 50 16.73 -4.20 11.97
CA GLY A 50 15.95 -2.98 12.26
C GLY A 50 14.64 -2.90 11.47
N THR A 51 14.06 -1.70 11.42
CA THR A 51 12.77 -1.44 10.77
C THR A 51 12.92 -0.54 9.53
N PHE A 52 11.99 -0.69 8.57
CA PHE A 52 11.85 0.23 7.44
C PHE A 52 11.71 1.67 7.93
N GLY A 53 10.83 1.90 8.92
CA GLY A 53 10.56 3.23 9.46
C GLY A 53 11.80 3.96 9.95
N GLU A 54 12.68 3.28 10.72
CA GLU A 54 13.92 3.87 11.22
C GLU A 54 14.88 4.28 10.10
N ARG A 55 15.04 3.43 9.09
CA ARG A 55 15.97 3.65 7.97
C ARG A 55 15.43 4.65 6.96
N ALA A 56 14.11 4.74 6.84
CA ALA A 56 13.45 5.59 5.86
C ALA A 56 13.38 7.07 6.28
N VAL A 57 13.51 7.44 7.56
CA VAL A 57 13.33 8.84 8.02
C VAL A 57 14.16 9.85 7.23
N ALA A 58 15.48 9.67 7.19
CA ALA A 58 16.38 10.63 6.52
C ALA A 58 16.17 10.72 5.01
N PRO A 59 16.11 9.60 4.24
CA PRO A 59 15.84 9.71 2.81
C PRO A 59 14.43 10.21 2.50
N TRP A 60 13.43 9.91 3.33
CA TRP A 60 12.08 10.46 3.20
C TRP A 60 12.06 11.97 3.34
N ASP A 61 12.79 12.52 4.33
CA ASP A 61 12.90 13.98 4.52
C ASP A 61 13.56 14.67 3.33
N ALA A 62 14.63 14.09 2.81
CA ALA A 62 15.32 14.64 1.66
C ALA A 62 14.41 14.66 0.42
N LEU A 63 13.65 13.58 0.17
CA LEU A 63 12.68 13.53 -0.92
C LEU A 63 11.51 14.48 -0.72
N ALA A 64 11.02 14.63 0.51
CA ALA A 64 9.96 15.56 0.86
C ALA A 64 10.38 17.03 0.64
N ALA A 65 11.63 17.36 0.95
CA ALA A 65 12.18 18.69 0.68
C ALA A 65 12.31 18.96 -0.83
N LEU A 66 12.73 17.95 -1.60
CA LEU A 66 12.78 18.03 -3.07
C LEU A 66 11.37 18.20 -3.66
N GLU A 67 10.40 17.39 -3.23
CA GLU A 67 8.99 17.46 -3.64
C GLU A 67 8.41 18.87 -3.42
N ALA A 68 8.64 19.47 -2.25
CA ALA A 68 8.15 20.81 -1.93
C ALA A 68 8.72 21.92 -2.84
N SER A 69 9.87 21.68 -3.46
CA SER A 69 10.52 22.61 -4.40
C SER A 69 10.28 22.25 -5.87
N SER A 70 9.59 21.13 -6.14
CA SER A 70 9.39 20.60 -7.48
C SER A 70 8.02 20.99 -8.06
N ALA A 71 8.00 21.25 -9.36
CA ALA A 71 6.77 21.50 -10.12
C ALA A 71 6.37 20.32 -11.03
N ASP A 72 7.22 19.30 -11.23
CA ASP A 72 7.34 18.74 -12.59
C ASP A 72 7.38 17.20 -12.75
N VAL A 73 7.37 16.36 -11.71
CA VAL A 73 7.45 14.89 -11.95
C VAL A 73 6.27 14.34 -12.75
N GLU A 74 5.13 15.03 -12.75
CA GLU A 74 4.00 14.69 -13.64
C GLU A 74 4.27 14.98 -15.12
N LEU A 75 5.15 15.93 -15.44
CA LEU A 75 5.47 16.33 -16.82
C LEU A 75 6.23 15.24 -17.58
N CYS A 76 6.82 14.27 -16.88
CA CYS A 76 7.58 13.19 -17.49
C CYS A 76 6.82 11.85 -17.49
N ARG A 77 5.49 11.92 -17.45
CA ARG A 77 4.61 10.75 -17.55
C ARG A 77 4.87 9.93 -18.81
N ALA A 78 4.95 10.52 -19.99
CA ALA A 78 5.11 9.76 -21.24
C ALA A 78 6.38 8.89 -21.23
N VAL A 79 7.52 9.45 -20.80
CA VAL A 79 8.78 8.71 -20.62
C VAL A 79 8.63 7.62 -19.55
N ARG A 80 8.04 7.95 -18.40
CA ARG A 80 7.79 7.00 -17.30
C ARG A 80 6.97 5.79 -17.78
N GLU A 81 5.86 6.04 -18.46
CA GLU A 81 4.97 5.01 -18.98
C GLU A 81 5.58 4.23 -20.16
N GLY A 82 6.69 4.71 -20.73
CA GLY A 82 7.39 4.09 -21.87
C GLY A 82 6.79 4.44 -23.23
N GLU A 83 5.98 5.51 -23.28
CA GLU A 83 5.40 6.06 -24.52
C GLU A 83 6.45 6.88 -25.30
N GLN A 84 7.49 7.35 -24.62
CA GLN A 84 8.64 8.06 -25.19
C GLN A 84 9.95 7.44 -24.69
N ALA A 85 11.01 7.62 -25.48
CA ALA A 85 12.36 7.19 -25.11
C ALA A 85 12.90 8.01 -23.92
N PHE A 86 13.83 7.44 -23.14
CA PHE A 86 14.40 8.15 -21.98
C PHE A 86 15.20 9.40 -22.40
N GLU A 87 15.76 9.39 -23.61
CA GLU A 87 16.54 10.48 -24.19
C GLU A 87 15.69 11.75 -24.39
N GLU A 88 14.37 11.58 -24.56
CA GLU A 88 13.39 12.67 -24.67
C GLU A 88 13.02 13.29 -23.31
N LEU A 89 13.57 12.78 -22.20
CA LEU A 89 13.31 13.31 -20.87
C LEU A 89 13.72 14.79 -20.80
N SER A 90 12.77 15.62 -20.35
CA SER A 90 12.98 17.06 -20.22
C SER A 90 14.17 17.38 -19.29
N PRO A 91 14.86 18.52 -19.51
CA PRO A 91 15.95 18.94 -18.63
C PRO A 91 15.54 19.12 -17.17
N SER A 92 14.27 19.50 -16.92
CA SER A 92 13.72 19.65 -15.56
C SER A 92 13.68 18.32 -14.83
N CYS A 93 13.02 17.31 -15.42
CA CYS A 93 12.93 15.98 -14.84
C CYS A 93 14.28 15.28 -14.73
N ARG A 94 15.22 15.56 -15.64
CA ARG A 94 16.58 15.01 -15.56
C ARG A 94 17.32 15.51 -14.32
N ARG A 95 17.32 16.83 -14.09
CA ARG A 95 17.91 17.42 -12.87
C ARG A 95 17.25 16.90 -11.61
N GLU A 96 15.93 16.73 -11.65
CA GLU A 96 15.19 16.22 -10.50
C GLU A 96 15.52 14.75 -10.20
N LEU A 97 15.58 13.89 -11.23
CA LEU A 97 16.02 12.51 -11.10
C LEU A 97 17.46 12.41 -10.56
N GLU A 98 18.35 13.28 -11.03
CA GLU A 98 19.73 13.36 -10.55
C GLU A 98 19.81 13.82 -9.08
N ALA A 99 19.06 14.86 -8.71
CA ALA A 99 19.00 15.36 -7.33
C ALA A 99 18.41 14.33 -6.35
N ALA A 100 17.41 13.57 -6.80
CA ALA A 100 16.76 12.55 -5.99
C ALA A 100 17.51 11.21 -5.95
N ALA A 101 18.54 10.99 -6.79
CA ALA A 101 19.17 9.68 -6.96
C ALA A 101 19.66 9.04 -5.65
N GLY A 102 20.37 9.82 -4.82
CA GLY A 102 20.86 9.37 -3.52
C GLY A 102 19.74 9.05 -2.52
N PRO A 103 18.86 10.02 -2.20
CA PRO A 103 17.73 9.80 -1.31
C PRO A 103 16.80 8.66 -1.75
N LEU A 104 16.50 8.55 -3.04
CA LEU A 104 15.68 7.47 -3.59
C LEU A 104 16.34 6.10 -3.39
N ALA A 105 17.63 5.95 -3.72
CA ALA A 105 18.34 4.69 -3.52
C ALA A 105 18.37 4.29 -2.02
N ALA A 106 18.59 5.24 -1.13
CA ALA A 106 18.54 5.01 0.31
C ALA A 106 17.14 4.64 0.83
N LEU A 107 16.08 5.25 0.30
CA LEU A 107 14.70 4.90 0.63
C LEU A 107 14.35 3.47 0.16
N LEU A 108 14.76 3.10 -1.05
CA LEU A 108 14.55 1.75 -1.59
C LEU A 108 15.34 0.72 -0.77
N ALA A 109 16.60 1.00 -0.43
CA ALA A 109 17.39 0.14 0.45
C ALA A 109 16.79 0.00 1.85
N ALA A 110 16.08 1.02 2.37
CA ALA A 110 15.40 0.91 3.67
C ALA A 110 14.39 -0.24 3.70
N THR A 111 13.80 -0.60 2.55
CA THR A 111 12.85 -1.73 2.45
C THR A 111 13.52 -3.10 2.64
N HIS A 112 14.85 -3.16 2.71
CA HIS A 112 15.61 -4.39 2.97
C HIS A 112 15.60 -4.79 4.46
N ALA A 113 15.07 -3.92 5.32
CA ALA A 113 14.92 -4.18 6.75
C ALA A 113 14.08 -5.43 7.03
N ALA A 114 14.32 -6.05 8.18
CA ALA A 114 13.63 -7.25 8.66
C ALA A 114 12.15 -6.98 9.01
N GLU A 115 11.85 -5.77 9.48
CA GLU A 115 10.51 -5.36 9.89
C GLU A 115 10.04 -4.15 9.09
N ALA A 116 8.75 -4.11 8.80
CA ALA A 116 8.09 -2.93 8.24
C ALA A 116 7.75 -1.92 9.36
N GLY A 117 6.93 -0.93 9.01
CA GLY A 117 6.43 0.07 9.94
C GLY A 117 6.72 1.49 9.44
N PRO A 118 5.84 2.44 9.74
CA PRO A 118 5.92 3.77 9.16
C PRO A 118 7.13 4.54 9.71
N PRO A 119 7.71 5.46 8.92
CA PRO A 119 8.63 6.45 9.47
C PRO A 119 7.97 7.25 10.61
N ALA A 120 8.76 7.64 11.60
CA ALA A 120 8.25 8.40 12.73
C ALA A 120 7.52 9.68 12.28
N GLY A 121 6.32 9.89 12.80
CA GLY A 121 5.42 10.98 12.43
C GLY A 121 4.42 10.65 11.31
N LEU A 122 4.48 9.44 10.75
CA LEU A 122 3.58 8.98 9.69
C LEU A 122 2.70 7.78 10.12
N GLY A 123 2.85 7.27 11.35
CA GLY A 123 2.08 6.14 11.83
C GLY A 123 0.66 6.49 12.30
N THR A 124 -0.19 5.47 12.41
CA THR A 124 -1.60 5.60 12.80
C THR A 124 -1.81 6.35 14.13
N LEU A 125 -0.89 6.19 15.07
CA LEU A 125 -0.97 6.80 16.41
C LEU A 125 -0.15 8.09 16.54
N ASP A 126 0.60 8.46 15.50
CA ASP A 126 1.36 9.69 15.52
C ASP A 126 0.41 10.90 15.43
N SER A 127 0.82 12.01 16.03
CA SER A 127 0.09 13.26 15.88
C SER A 127 0.07 13.68 14.41
N PRO A 128 -1.06 14.18 13.88
CA PRO A 128 -1.11 14.66 12.50
C PRO A 128 0.02 15.65 12.24
N THR A 129 0.77 15.46 11.16
CA THR A 129 1.81 16.42 10.79
C THR A 129 1.18 17.81 10.63
N PRO A 130 1.68 18.85 11.32
CA PRO A 130 1.17 20.21 11.17
C PRO A 130 1.18 20.66 9.70
N ALA A 131 0.16 21.42 9.30
CA ALA A 131 0.10 22.01 7.97
C ALA A 131 1.39 22.81 7.67
N GLY A 132 1.99 22.56 6.49
CA GLY A 132 3.21 23.25 6.05
C GLY A 132 4.54 22.58 6.40
N ARG A 133 4.55 21.39 7.04
CA ARG A 133 5.76 20.55 7.05
C ARG A 133 5.88 19.74 5.76
N PRO A 134 7.10 19.53 5.24
CA PRO A 134 7.31 18.80 3.99
C PRO A 134 6.98 17.31 4.13
N ARG A 135 7.08 16.75 5.34
CA ARG A 135 6.93 15.30 5.58
C ARG A 135 5.46 14.88 5.58
N GLY A 136 5.02 14.29 4.48
CA GLY A 136 3.69 13.69 4.35
C GLY A 136 3.72 12.38 3.55
N TRP A 137 2.57 11.74 3.49
CA TRP A 137 2.37 10.55 2.65
C TRP A 137 2.35 10.87 1.14
N SER A 138 2.37 12.14 0.73
CA SER A 138 2.52 12.57 -0.67
C SER A 138 3.90 12.25 -1.25
N THR A 139 4.93 12.22 -0.39
CA THR A 139 6.31 11.90 -0.77
C THR A 139 6.45 10.47 -1.29
N LEU A 140 5.55 9.57 -0.90
CA LEU A 140 5.57 8.18 -1.35
C LEU A 140 5.25 8.05 -2.86
N PRO A 141 4.11 8.58 -3.39
CA PRO A 141 3.86 8.66 -4.83
C PRO A 141 4.97 9.39 -5.60
N TYR A 142 5.56 10.43 -5.01
CA TYR A 142 6.68 11.15 -5.60
C TYR A 142 7.90 10.22 -5.78
N ALA A 143 8.30 9.50 -4.73
CA ALA A 143 9.36 8.49 -4.79
C ALA A 143 9.05 7.38 -5.81
N GLY A 144 7.80 6.92 -5.87
CA GLY A 144 7.35 5.92 -6.85
C GLY A 144 7.56 6.36 -8.30
N LYS A 145 7.20 7.61 -8.62
CA LYS A 145 7.39 8.17 -9.97
C LYS A 145 8.87 8.34 -10.32
N LEU A 146 9.69 8.77 -9.37
CA LEU A 146 11.14 8.88 -9.56
C LEU A 146 11.79 7.50 -9.75
N GLY A 147 11.38 6.49 -8.98
CA GLY A 147 11.81 5.11 -9.16
C GLY A 147 11.42 4.54 -10.52
N ALA A 148 10.20 4.85 -10.99
CA ALA A 148 9.76 4.50 -12.34
C ALA A 148 10.64 5.13 -13.43
N LEU A 149 10.98 6.41 -13.30
CA LEU A 149 11.92 7.08 -14.22
C LEU A 149 13.34 6.51 -14.13
N ARG A 150 13.81 6.17 -12.92
CA ARG A 150 15.12 5.53 -12.70
C ARG A 150 15.21 4.18 -13.42
N MET A 151 14.15 3.37 -13.39
CA MET A 151 14.11 2.12 -14.17
C MET A 151 14.25 2.37 -15.66
N ARG A 152 13.59 3.40 -16.21
CA ARG A 152 13.72 3.77 -17.63
C ARG A 152 15.14 4.20 -17.98
N GLN A 153 15.79 4.99 -17.11
CA GLN A 153 17.19 5.37 -17.25
C GLN A 153 18.13 4.16 -17.27
N LEU A 154 17.91 3.20 -16.36
CA LEU A 154 18.73 1.99 -16.27
C LEU A 154 18.55 1.12 -17.52
N LEU A 155 17.31 0.94 -17.98
CA LEU A 155 16.99 0.22 -19.20
C LEU A 155 17.63 0.84 -20.44
N SER A 156 17.61 2.17 -20.58
CA SER A 156 18.23 2.83 -21.74
C SER A 156 19.75 2.69 -21.78
N ARG A 157 20.37 2.37 -20.63
CA ARG A 157 21.81 2.08 -20.49
C ARG A 157 22.14 0.58 -20.58
N GLY A 158 21.15 -0.29 -20.73
CA GLY A 158 21.34 -1.75 -20.68
C GLY A 158 21.62 -2.30 -19.28
N GLU A 159 21.38 -1.52 -18.22
CA GLU A 159 21.61 -1.91 -16.82
C GLU A 159 20.40 -2.69 -16.26
N THR A 160 19.97 -3.74 -16.96
CA THR A 160 18.68 -4.41 -16.68
C THR A 160 18.60 -5.03 -15.29
N THR A 161 19.68 -5.61 -14.78
CA THR A 161 19.72 -6.18 -13.42
C THR A 161 19.36 -5.14 -12.35
N GLN A 162 19.91 -3.92 -12.47
CA GLN A 162 19.60 -2.84 -11.54
C GLN A 162 18.16 -2.35 -11.72
N ALA A 163 17.64 -2.32 -12.95
CA ALA A 163 16.24 -1.96 -13.20
C ALA A 163 15.27 -2.93 -12.51
N VAL A 164 15.58 -4.24 -12.54
CA VAL A 164 14.79 -5.26 -11.81
C VAL A 164 14.89 -5.07 -10.30
N GLN A 165 16.07 -4.73 -9.75
CA GLN A 165 16.21 -4.43 -8.32
C GLN A 165 15.34 -3.25 -7.91
N VAL A 166 15.36 -2.15 -8.66
CA VAL A 166 14.49 -0.99 -8.41
C VAL A 166 13.01 -1.37 -8.51
N CYS A 167 12.63 -2.20 -9.48
CA CYS A 167 11.27 -2.71 -9.59
C CYS A 167 10.83 -3.43 -8.30
N VAL A 168 11.60 -4.42 -7.86
CA VAL A 168 11.30 -5.21 -6.68
C VAL A 168 11.25 -4.35 -5.42
N ASP A 169 12.19 -3.42 -5.27
CA ASP A 169 12.25 -2.52 -4.12
C ASP A 169 11.11 -1.49 -4.09
N LEU A 170 10.59 -1.07 -5.25
CA LEU A 170 9.38 -0.22 -5.30
C LEU A 170 8.13 -0.96 -4.86
N GLN A 171 7.97 -2.22 -5.26
CA GLN A 171 6.86 -3.05 -4.77
C GLN A 171 7.00 -3.29 -3.26
N ALA A 172 8.23 -3.50 -2.77
CA ALA A 172 8.54 -3.61 -1.35
C ALA A 172 8.27 -2.29 -0.58
N LEU A 173 8.55 -1.13 -1.17
CA LEU A 173 8.26 0.18 -0.61
C LEU A 173 6.75 0.37 -0.40
N ALA A 174 5.94 -0.02 -1.39
CA ALA A 174 4.48 0.02 -1.27
C ALA A 174 3.96 -0.91 -0.17
N ARG A 175 4.51 -2.14 -0.07
CA ARG A 175 4.22 -3.07 1.02
C ARG A 175 4.53 -2.46 2.38
N ASP A 176 5.73 -1.91 2.57
CA ASP A 176 6.18 -1.42 3.88
C ASP A 176 5.44 -0.17 4.33
N ALA A 177 5.11 0.73 3.40
CA ALA A 177 4.26 1.88 3.64
C ALA A 177 2.82 1.52 4.05
N SER A 178 2.37 0.31 3.73
CA SER A 178 1.01 -0.15 4.04
C SER A 178 0.88 -0.68 5.49
N TRP A 179 2.00 -0.90 6.19
CA TRP A 179 2.04 -1.37 7.56
C TRP A 179 2.06 -0.22 8.56
N GLY A 180 1.19 -0.27 9.57
CA GLY A 180 1.22 0.64 10.71
C GLY A 180 0.78 2.09 10.41
N ALA A 181 0.32 2.37 9.20
CA ALA A 181 -0.10 3.67 8.73
C ALA A 181 -1.57 3.71 8.31
N ALA A 182 -2.31 2.61 8.47
CA ALA A 182 -3.69 2.48 8.01
C ALA A 182 -3.89 2.90 6.53
N LEU A 183 -5.08 3.40 6.20
CA LEU A 183 -5.37 3.94 4.86
C LEU A 183 -4.45 5.12 4.46
N ALA A 184 -3.90 5.86 5.42
CA ALA A 184 -3.04 7.01 5.13
C ALA A 184 -1.75 6.59 4.42
N GLY A 185 -1.18 5.43 4.77
CA GLY A 185 -0.05 4.84 4.06
C GLY A 185 -0.46 3.99 2.86
N ARG A 186 -1.53 3.18 2.99
CA ARG A 186 -1.97 2.27 1.91
C ARG A 186 -2.39 3.01 0.65
N LEU A 187 -3.18 4.08 0.74
CA LEU A 187 -3.69 4.78 -0.44
C LEU A 187 -2.56 5.34 -1.35
N PRO A 188 -1.55 6.04 -0.82
CA PRO A 188 -0.39 6.44 -1.62
C PRO A 188 0.48 5.25 -2.07
N ALA A 189 0.56 4.16 -1.30
CA ALA A 189 1.24 2.94 -1.74
C ALA A 189 0.62 2.32 -3.00
N LEU A 190 -0.71 2.36 -3.13
CA LEU A 190 -1.42 1.92 -4.34
C LEU A 190 -0.98 2.70 -5.58
N VAL A 191 -0.66 4.00 -5.42
CA VAL A 191 -0.16 4.82 -6.52
C VAL A 191 1.25 4.38 -6.93
N VAL A 192 2.10 4.00 -5.96
CA VAL A 192 3.45 3.46 -6.25
C VAL A 192 3.35 2.17 -7.07
N GLU A 193 2.49 1.23 -6.66
CA GLU A 193 2.26 -0.02 -7.40
C GLU A 193 1.78 0.27 -8.83
N GLU A 194 0.82 1.20 -8.98
CA GLU A 194 0.26 1.58 -10.27
C GLU A 194 1.32 2.19 -11.21
N VAL A 195 2.11 3.16 -10.75
CA VAL A 195 3.13 3.82 -11.59
C VAL A 195 4.35 2.94 -11.86
N ALA A 196 4.65 1.98 -10.97
CA ALA A 196 5.77 1.06 -11.14
C ALA A 196 5.44 -0.08 -12.12
N PHE A 197 4.16 -0.44 -12.31
CA PHE A 197 3.74 -1.64 -13.04
C PHE A 197 4.35 -1.77 -14.45
N ARG A 198 4.18 -0.76 -15.32
CA ARG A 198 4.69 -0.84 -16.70
C ARG A 198 6.23 -0.84 -16.79
N PRO A 199 6.96 0.06 -16.10
CA PRO A 199 8.42 -0.01 -16.03
C PRO A 199 8.95 -1.33 -15.47
N CYS A 200 8.30 -1.86 -14.42
CA CYS A 200 8.62 -3.16 -13.84
C CYS A 200 8.51 -4.28 -14.88
N ALA A 201 7.39 -4.32 -15.60
CA ALA A 201 7.19 -5.30 -16.66
C ALA A 201 8.30 -5.23 -17.72
N ALA A 202 8.67 -4.03 -18.19
CA ALA A 202 9.75 -3.86 -19.14
C ALA A 202 11.12 -4.28 -18.59
N ALA A 203 11.39 -4.00 -17.30
CA ALA A 203 12.61 -4.43 -16.63
C ALA A 203 12.70 -5.95 -16.51
N LEU A 204 11.60 -6.61 -16.14
CA LEU A 204 11.51 -8.05 -16.03
C LEU A 204 11.61 -8.74 -17.39
N ASP A 205 10.92 -8.22 -18.42
CA ASP A 205 10.95 -8.76 -19.80
C ASP A 205 12.38 -8.77 -20.36
N ALA A 206 13.12 -7.67 -20.18
CA ALA A 206 14.49 -7.52 -20.68
C ALA A 206 15.56 -8.28 -19.86
N ALA A 207 15.20 -8.82 -18.69
CA ALA A 207 16.18 -9.37 -17.76
C ALA A 207 16.66 -10.77 -18.16
N PRO A 208 17.94 -11.13 -17.90
CA PRO A 208 18.39 -12.49 -18.11
C PRO A 208 17.68 -13.47 -17.16
N THR A 209 17.58 -14.73 -17.57
CA THR A 209 16.88 -15.80 -16.83
C THR A 209 17.33 -15.92 -15.36
N SER A 210 18.63 -15.75 -15.07
CA SER A 210 19.16 -15.80 -13.69
C SER A 210 18.59 -14.70 -12.79
N VAL A 211 18.41 -13.48 -13.34
CA VAL A 211 17.82 -12.34 -12.64
C VAL A 211 16.31 -12.54 -12.49
N LYS A 212 15.64 -13.04 -13.54
CA LYS A 212 14.21 -13.42 -13.50
C LYS A 212 13.92 -14.41 -12.36
N ARG A 213 14.72 -15.46 -12.18
CA ARG A 213 14.57 -16.41 -11.04
C ARG A 213 14.66 -15.73 -9.68
N SER A 214 15.64 -14.85 -9.50
CA SER A 214 15.82 -14.12 -8.25
C SER A 214 14.65 -13.17 -7.97
N ALA A 215 14.18 -12.46 -9.01
CA ALA A 215 13.04 -11.57 -8.93
C ALA A 215 11.73 -12.31 -8.61
N ALA A 216 11.53 -13.52 -9.15
CA ALA A 216 10.33 -14.33 -8.87
C ALA A 216 10.16 -14.60 -7.37
N GLY A 217 11.24 -15.04 -6.70
CA GLY A 217 11.22 -15.27 -5.26
C GLY A 217 11.03 -13.98 -4.46
N ALA A 218 11.68 -12.89 -4.87
CA ALA A 218 11.57 -11.60 -4.21
C ALA A 218 10.15 -11.01 -4.30
N LEU A 219 9.53 -11.02 -5.48
CA LEU A 219 8.16 -10.57 -5.70
C LEU A 219 7.15 -11.43 -4.93
N ALA A 220 7.37 -12.75 -4.83
CA ALA A 220 6.54 -13.63 -4.02
C ALA A 220 6.57 -13.23 -2.53
N ARG A 221 7.75 -12.90 -1.99
CA ARG A 221 7.90 -12.41 -0.61
C ARG A 221 7.25 -11.04 -0.42
N VAL A 222 7.31 -10.16 -1.43
CA VAL A 222 6.59 -8.87 -1.38
C VAL A 222 5.08 -9.12 -1.30
N GLU A 223 4.51 -9.94 -2.18
CA GLU A 223 3.07 -10.22 -2.20
C GLU A 223 2.59 -10.86 -0.89
N GLN A 224 3.32 -11.86 -0.38
CA GLN A 224 3.02 -12.50 0.90
C GLN A 224 3.09 -11.53 2.08
N GLY A 225 3.99 -10.54 2.03
CA GLY A 225 4.17 -9.53 3.07
C GLY A 225 3.22 -8.34 2.97
N THR A 226 2.41 -8.21 1.92
CA THR A 226 1.47 -7.10 1.74
C THR A 226 0.22 -7.31 2.59
N PRO A 227 -0.11 -6.38 3.53
CA PRO A 227 -1.21 -6.56 4.45
C PRO A 227 -2.55 -6.61 3.70
N ALA A 228 -3.48 -7.46 4.14
CA ALA A 228 -4.84 -7.49 3.61
C ALA A 228 -5.57 -6.15 3.85
N LEU A 229 -6.50 -5.76 2.96
CA LEU A 229 -7.25 -4.52 3.13
C LEU A 229 -8.01 -4.47 4.47
N ALA A 230 -8.54 -5.60 4.95
CA ALA A 230 -9.19 -5.69 6.26
C ALA A 230 -8.24 -5.30 7.42
N ALA A 231 -6.97 -5.71 7.37
CA ALA A 231 -5.98 -5.33 8.37
C ALA A 231 -5.70 -3.82 8.33
N VAL A 232 -5.53 -3.25 7.14
CA VAL A 232 -5.37 -1.81 6.92
C VAL A 232 -6.59 -1.02 7.42
N MET A 233 -7.80 -1.54 7.19
CA MET A 233 -9.04 -0.95 7.67
C MET A 233 -9.20 -1.05 9.19
N GLY A 234 -8.72 -2.12 9.81
CA GLY A 234 -8.66 -2.25 11.26
C GLY A 234 -7.78 -1.18 11.90
N GLU A 235 -6.60 -0.93 11.32
CA GLU A 235 -5.75 0.19 11.76
C GLU A 235 -6.42 1.55 11.53
N TYR A 236 -7.11 1.73 10.40
CA TYR A 236 -7.86 2.95 10.13
C TYR A 236 -8.96 3.18 11.16
N ALA A 237 -9.70 2.13 11.51
CA ALA A 237 -10.73 2.17 12.53
C ALA A 237 -10.17 2.56 13.90
N LEU A 238 -9.03 1.99 14.30
CA LEU A 238 -8.33 2.37 15.53
C LEU A 238 -7.91 3.85 15.51
N GLY A 239 -7.31 4.33 14.41
CA GLY A 239 -6.93 5.73 14.25
C GLY A 239 -8.14 6.68 14.34
N ALA A 240 -9.23 6.35 13.65
CA ALA A 240 -10.47 7.11 13.68
C ALA A 240 -11.09 7.18 15.08
N ARG A 241 -11.17 6.04 15.80
CA ARG A 241 -11.62 5.98 17.20
C ARG A 241 -10.75 6.85 18.11
N THR A 242 -9.44 6.77 17.92
CA THR A 242 -8.47 7.54 18.70
C THR A 242 -8.69 9.03 18.52
N GLN A 243 -8.80 9.50 17.27
CA GLN A 243 -9.04 10.91 16.97
C GLN A 243 -10.38 11.39 17.53
N ALA A 244 -11.44 10.59 17.37
CA ALA A 244 -12.78 10.95 17.81
C ALA A 244 -12.95 10.93 19.34
N PHE A 245 -12.27 10.01 20.04
CA PHE A 245 -12.65 9.65 21.40
C PHE A 245 -11.55 9.73 22.46
N ALA A 246 -10.28 9.77 22.07
CA ALA A 246 -9.18 9.95 23.03
C ALA A 246 -9.37 11.20 23.93
N PRO A 247 -9.87 12.36 23.43
CA PRO A 247 -10.12 13.54 24.27
C PRO A 247 -11.13 13.35 25.40
N TYR A 248 -11.91 12.27 25.37
CA TYR A 248 -12.93 11.95 26.37
C TYR A 248 -12.52 10.80 27.30
N LEU A 249 -11.30 10.27 27.14
CA LEU A 249 -10.73 9.29 28.06
C LEU A 249 -10.33 10.01 29.35
N GLY A 250 -11.16 9.95 30.40
CA GLY A 250 -10.97 10.74 31.62
C GLY A 250 -9.62 10.56 32.36
N GLN A 251 -8.89 9.47 32.13
CA GLN A 251 -7.49 9.32 32.54
C GLN A 251 -6.61 9.12 31.31
N LEU A 252 -5.56 9.92 31.18
CA LEU A 252 -4.62 9.84 30.05
C LEU A 252 -3.32 9.11 30.40
N GLU A 253 -3.13 8.75 31.68
CA GLU A 253 -2.01 7.92 32.13
C GLU A 253 -2.02 6.56 31.43
N GLY A 254 -0.84 6.12 30.97
CA GLY A 254 -0.68 4.85 30.25
C GLY A 254 -1.07 4.88 28.76
N LEU A 255 -1.57 6.01 28.25
CA LEU A 255 -1.74 6.18 26.80
C LEU A 255 -0.39 6.43 26.10
N PRO A 256 -0.26 6.07 24.81
CA PRO A 256 0.89 6.48 24.01
C PRO A 256 1.09 8.00 24.06
N PRO A 257 2.34 8.52 24.19
CA PRO A 257 2.59 9.95 24.42
C PRO A 257 1.96 10.89 23.39
N GLN A 258 1.96 10.49 22.11
CA GLN A 258 1.36 11.24 21.01
C GLN A 258 -0.16 11.33 21.15
N VAL A 259 -0.81 10.22 21.52
CA VAL A 259 -2.25 10.15 21.77
C VAL A 259 -2.63 10.94 23.01
N ALA A 260 -1.85 10.86 24.09
CA ALA A 260 -2.08 11.65 25.31
C ALA A 260 -1.95 13.16 25.06
N THR A 261 -1.02 13.58 24.21
CA THR A 261 -0.87 14.98 23.79
C THR A 261 -2.07 15.43 22.97
N TRP A 262 -2.44 14.67 21.93
CA TRP A 262 -3.63 14.96 21.13
C TRP A 262 -4.91 15.06 21.97
N ALA A 263 -5.11 14.11 22.89
CA ALA A 263 -6.27 14.08 23.78
C ALA A 263 -6.36 15.33 24.66
N ARG A 264 -5.23 15.84 25.18
CA ARG A 264 -5.18 17.08 25.99
C ARG A 264 -5.50 18.31 25.16
N GLU A 265 -4.90 18.43 23.98
CA GLU A 265 -5.09 19.59 23.09
C GLU A 265 -6.52 19.70 22.56
N ASN A 266 -7.22 18.57 22.42
CA ASN A 266 -8.58 18.51 21.91
C ASN A 266 -9.64 18.25 23.00
N ALA A 267 -9.26 18.30 24.28
CA ALA A 267 -10.19 18.12 25.39
C ALA A 267 -11.25 19.25 25.38
N PRO A 268 -12.53 18.94 25.62
CA PRO A 268 -13.58 19.95 25.62
C PRO A 268 -13.38 20.97 26.74
N ALA A 269 -13.38 22.27 26.41
CA ALA A 269 -13.17 23.37 27.36
C ALA A 269 -14.40 23.72 28.25
N GLY A 270 -15.53 23.01 28.14
CA GLY A 270 -16.82 23.40 28.72
C GLY A 270 -17.58 22.28 29.44
N ARG A 271 -18.70 22.62 30.09
CA ARG A 271 -19.53 21.72 30.91
C ARG A 271 -19.93 20.44 30.15
N THR A 272 -19.43 19.30 30.62
CA THR A 272 -19.88 17.95 30.28
C THR A 272 -21.16 17.62 31.08
N ASP A 273 -22.28 18.23 30.68
CA ASP A 273 -23.57 17.92 31.31
C ASP A 273 -24.12 16.55 30.85
N TRP A 274 -25.24 16.11 31.43
CA TRP A 274 -25.84 14.82 31.10
C TRP A 274 -26.20 14.72 29.61
N ARG A 275 -26.62 15.81 28.95
CA ARG A 275 -26.95 15.82 27.51
C ARG A 275 -25.71 15.56 26.67
N PHE A 276 -24.57 16.15 27.07
CA PHE A 276 -23.28 15.86 26.46
C PHE A 276 -22.92 14.38 26.59
N THR A 277 -23.04 13.80 27.80
CA THR A 277 -22.75 12.38 28.03
C THR A 277 -23.63 11.46 27.18
N LEU A 278 -24.94 11.73 27.11
CA LEU A 278 -25.85 10.96 26.26
C LEU A 278 -25.45 11.03 24.77
N ALA A 279 -25.18 12.24 24.27
CA ALA A 279 -24.81 12.46 22.87
C ALA A 279 -23.45 11.84 22.52
N LEU A 280 -22.51 11.82 23.47
CA LEU A 280 -21.20 11.18 23.31
C LEU A 280 -21.34 9.66 23.27
N GLY A 281 -22.12 9.06 24.18
CA GLY A 281 -22.35 7.61 24.17
C GLY A 281 -23.01 7.15 22.87
N ASP A 282 -24.06 7.83 22.42
CA ASP A 282 -24.72 7.54 21.14
C ASP A 282 -23.77 7.71 19.95
N ALA A 283 -22.95 8.78 19.93
CA ALA A 283 -21.95 8.98 18.88
C ALA A 283 -20.89 7.88 18.88
N TRP A 284 -20.43 7.45 20.06
CA TRP A 284 -19.44 6.38 20.21
C TRP A 284 -19.93 5.10 19.57
N HIS A 285 -21.05 4.56 20.05
CA HIS A 285 -21.58 3.28 19.56
C HIS A 285 -21.89 3.30 18.07
N ARG A 286 -22.37 4.43 17.52
CA ARG A 286 -22.65 4.55 16.07
C ARG A 286 -21.38 4.58 15.23
N ILE A 287 -20.39 5.37 15.63
CA ILE A 287 -19.11 5.44 14.91
C ILE A 287 -18.41 4.09 14.99
N ASP A 288 -18.41 3.46 16.15
CA ASP A 288 -17.80 2.15 16.39
C ASP A 288 -18.41 1.08 15.49
N ALA A 289 -19.74 0.94 15.50
CA ALA A 289 -20.45 -0.01 14.65
C ALA A 289 -20.21 0.22 13.15
N ARG A 290 -20.15 1.49 12.70
CA ARG A 290 -19.84 1.80 11.28
C ARG A 290 -18.40 1.45 10.91
N LEU A 291 -17.45 1.63 11.83
CA LEU A 291 -16.06 1.28 11.60
C LEU A 291 -15.88 -0.23 11.55
N ASP A 292 -16.53 -0.98 12.44
CA ASP A 292 -16.51 -2.44 12.42
C ASP A 292 -17.16 -2.99 11.15
N GLU A 293 -18.30 -2.46 10.74
CA GLU A 293 -18.95 -2.81 9.47
C GLU A 293 -18.02 -2.57 8.27
N ALA A 294 -17.21 -1.50 8.30
CA ALA A 294 -16.23 -1.22 7.26
C ALA A 294 -15.04 -2.20 7.27
N VAL A 295 -14.58 -2.64 8.45
CA VAL A 295 -13.53 -3.66 8.59
C VAL A 295 -14.02 -5.01 8.08
N GLU A 296 -15.22 -5.42 8.47
CA GLU A 296 -15.87 -6.66 8.00
C GLU A 296 -16.08 -6.63 6.48
N ALA A 297 -16.60 -5.52 5.96
CA ALA A 297 -16.80 -5.35 4.52
C ALA A 297 -15.49 -5.43 3.73
N ALA A 298 -14.37 -4.97 4.30
CA ALA A 298 -13.05 -5.04 3.68
C ALA A 298 -12.47 -6.46 3.57
N ALA A 299 -13.02 -7.43 4.32
CA ALA A 299 -12.63 -8.84 4.24
C ALA A 299 -13.38 -9.62 3.14
N LEU A 300 -14.49 -9.08 2.62
CA LEU A 300 -15.29 -9.72 1.56
C LEU A 300 -14.49 -9.88 0.26
N PRO A 301 -14.85 -10.80 -0.64
CA PRO A 301 -14.28 -10.87 -1.99
C PRO A 301 -14.74 -9.70 -2.88
N MET A 302 -14.04 -9.47 -3.99
CA MET A 302 -14.53 -8.58 -5.05
C MET A 302 -15.62 -9.28 -5.88
N PRO A 303 -16.65 -8.57 -6.39
CA PRO A 303 -16.90 -7.13 -6.29
C PRO A 303 -17.67 -6.69 -5.01
N GLU A 304 -18.14 -7.64 -4.20
CA GLU A 304 -18.99 -7.40 -3.02
C GLU A 304 -18.37 -6.42 -2.02
N ARG A 305 -17.07 -6.61 -1.72
CA ARG A 305 -16.26 -5.70 -0.89
C ARG A 305 -16.45 -4.23 -1.27
N ALA A 306 -16.26 -3.90 -2.54
CA ALA A 306 -16.32 -2.51 -2.98
C ALA A 306 -17.74 -1.95 -2.94
N ALA A 307 -18.73 -2.75 -3.34
CA ALA A 307 -20.14 -2.36 -3.28
C ALA A 307 -20.57 -2.06 -1.84
N ARG A 308 -20.20 -2.94 -0.88
CA ARG A 308 -20.53 -2.76 0.53
C ARG A 308 -19.85 -1.52 1.12
N LEU A 309 -18.58 -1.30 0.79
CA LEU A 309 -17.83 -0.13 1.23
C LEU A 309 -18.35 1.18 0.62
N ASP A 310 -18.84 1.18 -0.63
CA ASP A 310 -19.49 2.34 -1.24
C ASP A 310 -20.78 2.70 -0.48
N VAL A 311 -21.60 1.71 -0.09
CA VAL A 311 -22.81 1.92 0.73
C VAL A 311 -22.45 2.51 2.10
N ILE A 312 -21.44 1.95 2.77
CA ILE A 312 -20.98 2.44 4.10
C ILE A 312 -20.46 3.88 4.00
N ALA A 313 -19.71 4.20 2.94
CA ALA A 313 -19.16 5.53 2.71
C ALA A 313 -20.24 6.57 2.35
N ALA A 314 -21.28 6.15 1.62
CA ALA A 314 -22.43 7.00 1.28
C ALA A 314 -23.43 7.18 2.44
N GLY A 315 -23.40 6.26 3.43
CA GLY A 315 -24.39 6.16 4.49
C GLY A 315 -24.65 7.45 5.29
N ASP A 316 -25.91 7.60 5.71
CA ASP A 316 -26.53 8.83 6.22
C ASP A 316 -25.69 9.68 7.17
N ARG A 317 -25.78 11.00 6.96
CA ARG A 317 -25.41 12.01 7.96
C ARG A 317 -26.53 12.08 8.99
N PRO A 318 -26.34 11.60 10.24
CA PRO A 318 -27.42 11.61 11.21
C PRO A 318 -27.82 13.06 11.54
N TRP A 319 -29.04 13.45 11.13
CA TRP A 319 -29.59 14.79 11.34
C TRP A 319 -29.76 15.16 12.82
N VAL A 320 -29.88 14.15 13.70
CA VAL A 320 -30.13 14.31 15.15
C VAL A 320 -28.83 14.54 15.95
N ASN A 321 -27.67 14.06 15.47
CA ASN A 321 -26.41 14.13 16.19
C ASN A 321 -25.26 14.49 15.24
N ARG A 322 -25.02 15.80 15.03
CA ARG A 322 -23.91 16.27 14.18
C ARG A 322 -22.53 15.77 14.65
N ARG A 323 -22.36 15.39 15.93
CA ARG A 323 -21.10 14.79 16.43
C ARG A 323 -20.91 13.34 15.99
N ALA A 324 -21.98 12.65 15.62
CA ALA A 324 -21.93 11.32 15.01
C ALA A 324 -21.75 11.38 13.48
N ALA A 325 -21.63 12.58 12.88
CA ALA A 325 -21.32 12.72 11.46
C ALA A 325 -19.84 12.39 11.23
N PHE A 326 -19.57 11.17 10.81
CA PHE A 326 -18.25 10.69 10.42
C PHE A 326 -18.24 10.49 8.90
N ALA A 327 -17.41 11.26 8.20
CA ALA A 327 -17.27 11.13 6.75
C ALA A 327 -16.16 10.12 6.45
N PHE A 328 -16.51 9.05 5.75
CA PHE A 328 -15.51 8.14 5.21
C PHE A 328 -14.92 8.70 3.91
N PRO A 329 -13.65 8.39 3.60
CA PRO A 329 -13.13 8.57 2.25
C PRO A 329 -13.90 7.66 1.26
N GLN A 330 -13.57 7.73 -0.02
CA GLN A 330 -14.18 6.89 -1.06
C GLN A 330 -13.74 5.40 -0.90
N LEU A 331 -14.27 4.69 0.11
CA LEU A 331 -13.80 3.36 0.53
C LEU A 331 -13.95 2.30 -0.57
N GLY A 332 -15.05 2.30 -1.34
CA GLY A 332 -15.18 1.36 -2.45
C GLY A 332 -14.19 1.67 -3.59
N ARG A 333 -13.82 2.94 -3.79
CA ARG A 333 -12.72 3.30 -4.71
C ARG A 333 -11.38 2.76 -4.21
N ALA A 334 -11.12 2.87 -2.91
CA ALA A 334 -9.92 2.30 -2.29
C ALA A 334 -9.84 0.78 -2.47
N ALA A 335 -10.95 0.07 -2.23
CA ALA A 335 -11.02 -1.38 -2.42
C ALA A 335 -10.76 -1.82 -3.87
N ARG A 336 -11.31 -1.08 -4.85
CA ARG A 336 -11.04 -1.33 -6.27
C ARG A 336 -9.57 -1.10 -6.62
N SER A 337 -8.97 -0.03 -6.10
CA SER A 337 -7.55 0.25 -6.32
C SER A 337 -6.65 -0.80 -5.62
N ASP A 338 -7.00 -1.27 -4.43
CA ASP A 338 -6.28 -2.36 -3.74
C ASP A 338 -6.31 -3.67 -4.52
N ALA A 339 -7.48 -4.06 -5.00
CA ALA A 339 -7.63 -5.25 -5.85
C ALA A 339 -6.79 -5.13 -7.13
N ARG A 340 -6.83 -3.97 -7.79
CA ARG A 340 -6.01 -3.71 -8.99
C ARG A 340 -4.51 -3.80 -8.70
N ALA A 341 -4.04 -3.22 -7.60
CA ALA A 341 -2.62 -3.26 -7.26
C ALA A 341 -2.13 -4.69 -6.96
N ARG A 342 -2.95 -5.50 -6.28
CA ARG A 342 -2.68 -6.94 -6.07
C ARG A 342 -2.60 -7.69 -7.39
N ALA A 343 -3.57 -7.47 -8.29
CA ALA A 343 -3.56 -8.05 -9.62
C ALA A 343 -2.32 -7.64 -10.43
N GLN A 344 -1.89 -6.38 -10.33
CA GLN A 344 -0.65 -5.90 -10.96
C GLN A 344 0.58 -6.66 -10.46
N LEU A 345 0.75 -6.80 -9.13
CA LEU A 345 1.86 -7.55 -8.56
C LEU A 345 1.80 -9.03 -8.94
N HIS A 346 0.61 -9.64 -8.91
CA HIS A 346 0.39 -11.01 -9.33
C HIS A 346 0.76 -11.23 -10.80
N LEU A 347 0.33 -10.35 -11.70
CA LEU A 347 0.67 -10.41 -13.12
C LEU A 347 2.17 -10.26 -13.39
N LEU A 348 2.87 -9.40 -12.63
CA LEU A 348 4.34 -9.31 -12.73
C LEU A 348 5.00 -10.64 -12.36
N ARG A 349 4.54 -11.31 -11.30
CA ARG A 349 5.02 -12.65 -10.92
C ARG A 349 4.68 -13.70 -11.98
N ALA A 350 3.45 -13.69 -12.47
CA ALA A 350 2.96 -14.61 -13.48
C ALA A 350 3.75 -14.49 -14.78
N ALA A 351 4.06 -13.26 -15.21
CA ALA A 351 4.90 -12.98 -16.37
C ALA A 351 6.29 -13.61 -16.24
N VAL A 352 6.95 -13.41 -15.09
CA VAL A 352 8.27 -13.98 -14.81
C VAL A 352 8.20 -15.51 -14.77
N ALA A 353 7.21 -16.08 -14.09
CA ALA A 353 7.03 -17.52 -14.01
C ALA A 353 6.76 -18.15 -15.39
N ALA A 354 5.95 -17.49 -16.22
CA ALA A 354 5.64 -17.95 -17.57
C ALA A 354 6.88 -17.98 -18.46
N ASP A 355 7.69 -16.94 -18.43
CA ASP A 355 8.91 -16.88 -19.21
C ASP A 355 10.00 -17.85 -18.70
N LEU A 356 10.13 -18.03 -17.37
CA LEU A 356 11.01 -19.05 -16.81
C LEU A 356 10.61 -20.47 -17.24
N ALA A 357 9.31 -20.79 -17.14
CA ALA A 357 8.78 -22.08 -17.58
C ALA A 357 9.02 -22.31 -19.08
N ARG A 358 8.87 -21.25 -19.90
CA ARG A 358 9.19 -21.29 -21.33
C ARG A 358 10.67 -21.51 -21.58
N ALA A 359 11.55 -20.78 -20.89
CA ALA A 359 12.99 -20.93 -21.04
C ALA A 359 13.47 -22.36 -20.69
N GLU A 360 12.81 -23.02 -19.73
CA GLU A 360 13.12 -24.39 -19.30
C GLU A 360 12.46 -25.46 -20.19
N GLY A 361 11.20 -25.28 -20.56
CA GLY A 361 10.39 -26.26 -21.28
C GLY A 361 10.30 -26.09 -22.80
N GLY A 362 10.82 -24.98 -23.34
CA GLY A 362 10.77 -24.66 -24.77
C GLY A 362 9.39 -24.26 -25.31
N ARG A 363 8.38 -24.12 -24.44
CA ARG A 363 7.02 -23.69 -24.79
C ARG A 363 6.41 -22.85 -23.67
N TRP A 364 5.46 -21.98 -24.01
CA TRP A 364 4.66 -21.29 -23.01
C TRP A 364 3.91 -22.31 -22.12
N PRO A 365 3.79 -22.06 -20.80
CA PRO A 365 3.02 -22.93 -19.93
C PRO A 365 1.52 -22.78 -20.20
N SER A 366 0.75 -23.81 -19.89
CA SER A 366 -0.70 -23.71 -19.78
C SER A 366 -1.09 -22.90 -18.53
N ALA A 367 -2.33 -22.41 -18.47
CA ALA A 367 -2.86 -21.73 -17.29
C ALA A 367 -2.78 -22.60 -16.01
N ALA A 368 -2.97 -23.92 -16.12
CA ALA A 368 -2.84 -24.84 -14.99
C ALA A 368 -1.39 -24.98 -14.50
N GLU A 369 -0.43 -25.07 -15.43
CA GLU A 369 1.00 -25.13 -15.09
C GLU A 369 1.47 -23.84 -14.43
N LEU A 370 1.02 -22.69 -14.94
CA LEU A 370 1.32 -21.38 -14.38
C LEU A 370 0.70 -21.21 -12.98
N GLY A 371 -0.57 -21.61 -12.80
CA GLY A 371 -1.23 -21.58 -11.50
C GLY A 371 -0.53 -22.45 -10.45
N ALA A 372 0.00 -23.62 -10.85
CA ALA A 372 0.80 -24.48 -9.98
C ALA A 372 2.13 -23.81 -9.58
N ALA A 373 2.82 -23.17 -10.53
CA ALA A 373 4.07 -22.46 -10.27
C ALA A 373 3.90 -21.26 -9.33
N LEU A 374 2.73 -20.62 -9.34
CA LEU A 374 2.42 -19.48 -8.48
C LEU A 374 1.95 -19.89 -7.07
N GLY A 375 1.73 -21.17 -6.81
CA GLY A 375 1.32 -21.71 -5.51
C GLY A 375 -0.20 -21.82 -5.29
N GLY A 376 -0.98 -21.85 -6.38
CA GLY A 376 -2.45 -21.80 -6.33
C GLY A 376 -2.97 -20.37 -6.11
N GLY A 377 -3.81 -19.88 -7.02
CA GLY A 377 -4.26 -18.49 -7.02
C GLY A 377 -5.30 -18.22 -8.12
N GLU A 378 -5.78 -16.99 -8.19
CA GLU A 378 -6.77 -16.51 -9.17
C GLU A 378 -6.37 -16.87 -10.61
N ALA A 379 -7.37 -17.08 -11.48
CA ALA A 379 -7.17 -17.57 -12.83
C ALA A 379 -6.48 -16.49 -13.71
N THR A 380 -5.15 -16.50 -13.73
CA THR A 380 -4.39 -15.81 -14.77
C THR A 380 -4.53 -16.61 -16.06
N LEU A 381 -5.16 -16.00 -17.06
CA LEU A 381 -5.22 -16.57 -18.40
C LEU A 381 -3.90 -16.28 -19.12
N ILE A 382 -3.47 -17.20 -19.98
CA ILE A 382 -2.29 -17.03 -20.82
C ILE A 382 -2.66 -17.30 -22.27
N GLU A 383 -2.42 -16.31 -23.12
CA GLU A 383 -2.73 -16.32 -24.54
C GLU A 383 -1.41 -16.25 -25.35
N PRO A 384 -0.88 -17.40 -25.81
CA PRO A 384 0.36 -17.43 -26.57
C PRO A 384 0.14 -17.02 -28.04
N HIS A 385 1.04 -16.17 -28.53
CA HIS A 385 1.11 -15.65 -29.90
C HIS A 385 2.57 -15.72 -30.40
N GLY A 386 3.02 -16.92 -30.77
CA GLY A 386 4.40 -17.15 -31.20
C GLY A 386 5.39 -16.89 -30.07
N ASP A 387 6.33 -15.96 -30.31
CA ASP A 387 7.35 -15.55 -29.33
C ASP A 387 6.82 -14.57 -28.27
N VAL A 388 5.52 -14.31 -28.23
CA VAL A 388 4.89 -13.45 -27.23
C VAL A 388 3.80 -14.23 -26.52
N ALA A 389 3.63 -14.02 -25.22
CA ALA A 389 2.43 -14.46 -24.50
C ALA A 389 1.80 -13.26 -23.78
N THR A 390 0.47 -13.15 -23.87
CA THR A 390 -0.30 -12.16 -23.13
C THR A 390 -0.91 -12.84 -21.90
N LEU A 391 -0.56 -12.36 -20.72
CA LEU A 391 -1.17 -12.75 -19.46
C LEU A 391 -2.31 -11.80 -19.14
N VAL A 392 -3.46 -12.35 -18.78
CA VAL A 392 -4.69 -11.59 -18.54
C VAL A 392 -5.23 -11.93 -17.16
N ASP A 393 -5.52 -10.90 -16.38
CA ASP A 393 -6.35 -11.00 -15.19
C ASP A 393 -7.75 -10.43 -15.49
N PRO A 394 -8.77 -11.30 -15.64
CA PRO A 394 -10.13 -10.88 -15.95
C PRO A 394 -10.90 -10.40 -14.71
N THR A 395 -10.34 -10.56 -13.51
CA THR A 395 -11.03 -10.29 -12.24
C THR A 395 -10.88 -8.84 -11.78
N VAL A 396 -10.08 -8.05 -12.50
CA VAL A 396 -9.69 -6.69 -12.09
C VAL A 396 -10.85 -5.70 -12.22
N PRO A 397 -11.18 -4.94 -11.16
CA PRO A 397 -12.12 -3.83 -11.26
C PRO A 397 -11.55 -2.72 -12.16
N ARG A 398 -12.36 -2.22 -13.10
CA ARG A 398 -12.02 -1.21 -14.15
C ARG A 398 -11.47 -1.76 -15.47
N GLY A 399 -11.75 -3.02 -15.77
CA GLY A 399 -11.44 -3.63 -17.06
C GLY A 399 -10.19 -4.48 -17.00
N GLU A 400 -10.08 -5.33 -18.02
CA GLU A 400 -9.04 -6.32 -18.19
C GLU A 400 -7.65 -5.71 -17.99
N LEU A 401 -6.84 -6.37 -17.15
CA LEU A 401 -5.44 -6.04 -17.01
C LEU A 401 -4.63 -7.10 -17.75
N ALA A 402 -3.97 -6.68 -18.82
CA ALA A 402 -3.15 -7.54 -19.65
C ALA A 402 -1.68 -7.13 -19.58
N LEU A 403 -0.80 -8.13 -19.64
CA LEU A 403 0.64 -7.95 -19.71
C LEU A 403 1.22 -8.90 -20.75
N SER A 404 1.89 -8.34 -21.76
CA SER A 404 2.60 -9.14 -22.76
C SER A 404 4.06 -9.37 -22.36
N VAL A 405 4.53 -10.60 -22.51
CA VAL A 405 5.90 -11.04 -22.24
C VAL A 405 6.46 -11.63 -23.52
N ARG A 406 7.70 -11.26 -23.85
CA ARG A 406 8.40 -11.76 -25.03
C ARG A 406 9.33 -12.88 -24.63
N ALA A 407 9.45 -13.87 -25.50
CA ALA A 407 10.51 -14.85 -25.40
C ALA A 407 11.85 -14.12 -25.49
N ASP A 408 12.76 -14.41 -24.56
CA ASP A 408 14.16 -14.06 -24.72
C ASP A 408 14.59 -14.52 -26.12
N GLY A 409 15.00 -13.57 -26.97
CA GLY A 409 15.56 -13.89 -28.27
C GLY A 409 16.73 -14.88 -28.07
N PRO A 410 16.99 -15.78 -29.03
CA PRO A 410 18.06 -16.76 -28.88
C PRO A 410 19.32 -16.00 -28.46
N ALA A 411 19.85 -16.33 -27.28
CA ALA A 411 21.14 -15.83 -26.84
C ALA A 411 22.06 -15.98 -28.03
N VAL A 412 22.57 -14.86 -28.57
CA VAL A 412 23.50 -14.87 -29.70
C VAL A 412 24.59 -15.83 -29.28
N ARG A 413 24.55 -17.06 -29.83
CA ARG A 413 25.67 -17.98 -29.72
C ARG A 413 26.79 -17.18 -30.33
N SER A 414 27.83 -16.92 -29.54
CA SER A 414 29.09 -16.44 -30.06
C SER A 414 29.54 -17.48 -31.08
N GLU A 415 29.17 -17.30 -32.34
CA GLU A 415 29.78 -18.01 -33.44
C GLU A 415 31.26 -17.63 -33.35
N GLY A 416 32.06 -18.62 -32.95
CA GLY A 416 33.50 -18.49 -32.94
C GLY A 416 34.00 -18.05 -34.32
N PRO A 417 35.21 -17.46 -34.38
CA PRO A 417 35.76 -17.01 -35.65
C PRO A 417 35.73 -18.15 -36.68
N PRO A 418 35.39 -17.85 -37.96
CA PRO A 418 35.31 -18.85 -39.00
C PRO A 418 36.64 -19.62 -39.11
N PRO A 419 36.60 -20.94 -39.38
CA PRO A 419 37.83 -21.69 -39.59
C PRO A 419 38.59 -21.09 -40.76
N ALA A 420 39.85 -20.75 -40.52
CA ALA A 420 40.78 -20.33 -41.56
C ALA A 420 40.89 -21.45 -42.60
N GLY A 421 40.46 -21.16 -43.83
CA GLY A 421 40.55 -22.10 -44.93
C GLY A 421 41.99 -22.52 -45.24
N ARG A 422 42.14 -23.79 -45.63
CA ARG A 422 43.22 -24.28 -46.49
C ARG A 422 42.63 -25.20 -47.53
#